data_AF-A0A914Y8P6-F1
#
_entry.id   AF-A0A914Y8P6-F1
#
_cell.length_a   1.000
_cell.length_b   1.000
_cell.length_c   1.000
_cell.angle_alpha   90.00
_cell.angle_beta   90.00
_cell.angle_gamma   90.00
#
_symmetry.space_group_name_H-M   'P 1'
#
loop_
_entity.id
_entity.type
_entity.pdbx_description
1 polymer ?
#
loop_
_entity_poly.entity_id
_entity_poly.type
_entity_poly.pdbx_seq_one_letter_code
_entity_poly.pdbx_strand_id
1 'polypeptide(L)'
;MNIARDFLSRCPSCYSNFVHFWCTFACSVKQKQFVVIKAERADEHSTIYNGKKEAYVTDVDVYMTKKYAEKIFDSCKDVKFSSGFSLDALCGESRRTCNYKKWFDFMGRYDGQHVPFNINFHFTNGSEFKLGKQKVIPLVEKTYECNEGSDQSAESCSCNDCEKMCKNDKIYPSIEERSWSYDDSIKCNKIGAECRVASMECMSGLSVMAAGALAAVLMGSIVVYYCMGRSTEIDMAAVTSISGTAIPIAPGCIPQTPILSHHEEKATKTKLPNKKLSYHVDEMLIRWSQNYGRYAMDHTNKLLCGSLAIALLCSAGLFKLETTTDPVELWSNSESRLRQEKLFFDQTFKPFHRIAQVIIYPRDQKFQLLPNITKNGFDDYFGPIYNKTFLEEVFRLYRDIIDMEISYPNARRKVSLKDVCFKPLYPDNKNCAIMSLFNYFQVCFLLLYF
;
A
#
# COMPACT_ATOMS: atom_id res chain seq x y z
N MET A 1 -37.28 18.41 -9.27
CA MET A 1 -36.41 17.27 -9.61
C MET A 1 -34.95 17.38 -9.12
N ASN A 2 -34.57 18.39 -8.33
CA ASN A 2 -33.17 18.54 -7.86
C ASN A 2 -32.73 17.40 -6.94
N ILE A 3 -33.57 17.03 -5.96
CA ILE A 3 -33.27 15.92 -5.04
C ILE A 3 -33.00 14.63 -5.80
N ALA A 4 -33.89 14.25 -6.72
CA ALA A 4 -33.70 13.06 -7.55
C ALA A 4 -32.42 13.10 -8.41
N ARG A 5 -32.00 14.30 -8.84
CA ARG A 5 -30.73 14.48 -9.56
C ARG A 5 -29.55 14.13 -8.66
N ASP A 6 -29.52 14.63 -7.43
CA ASP A 6 -28.40 14.40 -6.51
C ASP A 6 -28.19 12.90 -6.20
N PHE A 7 -29.26 12.11 -6.18
CA PHE A 7 -29.21 10.66 -5.98
C PHE A 7 -28.93 9.86 -7.25
N LEU A 8 -29.49 10.24 -8.40
CA LEU A 8 -29.49 9.40 -9.61
C LEU A 8 -28.52 9.87 -10.69
N SER A 9 -27.93 11.07 -10.60
CA SER A 9 -27.10 11.65 -11.67
C SER A 9 -25.80 10.91 -11.96
N ARG A 10 -25.34 10.02 -11.05
CA ARG A 10 -24.16 9.18 -11.27
C ARG A 10 -24.34 8.18 -12.41
N CYS A 11 -25.59 7.81 -12.72
CA CYS A 11 -25.92 6.93 -13.85
C CYS A 11 -26.87 7.67 -14.80
N PRO A 12 -26.36 8.21 -15.94
CA PRO A 12 -27.16 9.00 -16.88
C PRO A 12 -28.39 8.26 -17.41
N SER A 13 -28.28 6.96 -17.68
CA SER A 13 -29.39 6.13 -18.19
C SER A 13 -30.53 6.02 -17.18
N CYS A 14 -30.21 5.81 -15.90
CA CYS A 14 -31.19 5.84 -14.81
C CYS A 14 -31.89 7.19 -14.71
N TYR A 15 -31.10 8.28 -14.61
CA TYR A 15 -31.66 9.61 -14.43
C TYR A 15 -32.51 10.05 -15.63
N SER A 16 -32.08 9.72 -16.85
CA SER A 16 -32.83 9.99 -18.07
C SER A 16 -34.16 9.26 -18.07
N ASN A 17 -34.20 7.97 -17.72
CA ASN A 17 -35.45 7.21 -17.60
C ASN A 17 -36.40 7.81 -16.55
N PHE A 18 -35.85 8.19 -15.39
CA PHE A 18 -36.60 8.79 -14.31
C PHE A 18 -37.25 10.11 -14.73
N VAL A 19 -36.47 11.01 -15.31
CA VAL A 19 -36.97 12.31 -15.81
C VAL A 19 -37.97 12.10 -16.93
N HIS A 20 -37.68 11.22 -17.88
CA HIS A 20 -38.57 10.93 -19.01
C HIS A 20 -39.94 10.44 -18.56
N PHE A 21 -39.98 9.55 -17.57
CA PHE A 21 -41.23 9.09 -16.95
C PHE A 21 -42.06 10.26 -16.40
N TRP A 22 -41.45 11.13 -15.59
CA TRP A 22 -42.17 12.26 -14.97
C TRP A 22 -42.59 13.33 -15.97
N CYS A 23 -41.76 13.61 -16.98
CA CYS A 23 -42.12 14.50 -18.08
C CYS A 23 -43.31 13.94 -18.88
N THR A 24 -43.31 12.63 -19.12
CA THR A 24 -44.41 11.97 -19.83
C THR A 24 -45.69 11.97 -18.99
N PHE A 25 -45.59 11.68 -17.69
CA PHE A 25 -46.71 11.75 -16.77
C PHE A 25 -47.32 13.16 -16.70
N ALA A 26 -46.49 14.21 -16.58
CA ALA A 26 -46.98 15.58 -16.38
C ALA A 26 -47.41 16.27 -17.68
N CYS A 27 -46.69 16.08 -18.78
CA CYS A 27 -46.77 16.95 -19.95
C CYS A 27 -47.09 16.23 -21.27
N SER A 28 -47.30 14.91 -21.27
CA SER A 28 -47.59 14.18 -22.52
C SER A 28 -48.92 14.60 -23.14
N VAL A 29 -48.91 14.86 -24.45
CA VAL A 29 -50.15 15.10 -25.22
C VAL A 29 -51.09 13.88 -25.26
N LYS A 30 -50.58 12.69 -24.88
CA LYS A 30 -51.34 11.44 -24.80
C LYS A 30 -51.72 11.07 -23.35
N GLN A 31 -51.60 11.98 -22.37
CA GLN A 31 -51.81 11.70 -20.95
C GLN A 31 -53.14 10.97 -20.63
N LYS A 32 -54.24 11.34 -21.30
CA LYS A 32 -55.57 10.70 -21.14
C LYS A 32 -55.59 9.19 -21.44
N GLN A 33 -54.60 8.67 -22.16
CA GLN A 33 -54.51 7.25 -22.50
C GLN A 33 -54.10 6.39 -21.32
N PHE A 34 -53.27 6.91 -20.40
CA PHE A 34 -52.68 6.13 -19.31
C PHE A 34 -52.93 6.71 -17.92
N VAL A 35 -53.39 7.97 -17.80
CA VAL A 35 -53.81 8.58 -16.54
C VAL A 35 -55.34 8.63 -16.46
N VAL A 36 -55.88 8.13 -15.35
CA VAL A 36 -57.30 8.17 -15.02
C VAL A 36 -57.47 8.97 -13.74
N ILE A 37 -58.36 9.95 -13.74
CA ILE A 37 -58.67 10.74 -12.55
C ILE A 37 -59.55 9.89 -11.65
N LYS A 38 -59.12 9.70 -10.40
CA LYS A 38 -59.81 8.88 -9.40
C LYS A 38 -60.66 9.72 -8.46
N ALA A 39 -60.14 10.87 -8.04
CA ALA A 39 -60.86 11.83 -7.21
C ALA A 39 -60.46 13.27 -7.55
N GLU A 40 -61.45 14.14 -7.44
CA GLU A 40 -61.34 15.58 -7.58
C GLU A 40 -62.02 16.24 -6.39
N ARG A 41 -61.51 17.39 -5.97
CA ARG A 41 -62.09 18.18 -4.88
C ARG A 41 -62.32 19.60 -5.36
N ALA A 42 -63.46 20.16 -4.98
CA ALA A 42 -63.72 21.58 -5.11
C ALA A 42 -63.97 22.15 -3.71
N ASP A 43 -63.12 23.08 -3.26
CA ASP A 43 -63.22 23.69 -1.93
C ASP A 43 -63.10 25.22 -1.99
N GLU A 44 -62.74 25.88 -0.88
CA GLU A 44 -62.52 27.33 -0.84
C GLU A 44 -61.21 27.77 -1.52
N HIS A 45 -60.25 26.86 -1.70
CA HIS A 45 -58.97 27.11 -2.37
C HIS A 45 -59.01 26.80 -3.87
N SER A 46 -60.13 26.28 -4.38
CA SER A 46 -60.36 26.07 -5.82
C SER A 46 -60.27 27.37 -6.62
N THR A 47 -59.52 27.32 -7.72
CA THR A 47 -59.47 28.41 -8.70
C THR A 47 -60.84 28.64 -9.32
N ILE A 48 -61.21 29.91 -9.47
CA ILE A 48 -62.44 30.31 -10.15
C ILE A 48 -62.10 30.60 -11.61
N TYR A 49 -62.61 29.77 -12.51
CA TYR A 49 -62.50 29.97 -13.95
C TYR A 49 -63.90 30.13 -14.55
N ASN A 50 -64.12 31.20 -15.33
CA ASN A 50 -65.43 31.55 -15.90
C ASN A 50 -66.60 31.54 -14.87
N GLY A 51 -66.35 32.00 -13.65
CA GLY A 51 -67.36 32.07 -12.58
C GLY A 51 -67.75 30.72 -11.97
N LYS A 52 -67.06 29.63 -12.31
CA LYS A 52 -67.24 28.31 -11.68
C LYS A 52 -65.99 27.94 -10.89
N LYS A 53 -66.19 27.32 -9.72
CA LYS A 53 -65.10 26.67 -8.98
C LYS A 53 -64.64 25.47 -9.79
N GLU A 54 -63.39 25.49 -10.23
CA GLU A 54 -62.78 24.31 -10.85
C GLU A 54 -62.33 23.34 -9.77
N ALA A 55 -62.70 22.07 -9.94
CA ALA A 55 -62.22 21.02 -9.07
C ALA A 55 -60.75 20.75 -9.40
N TYR A 56 -59.91 20.60 -8.38
CA TYR A 56 -58.54 20.18 -8.54
C TYR A 56 -58.41 18.68 -8.27
N VAL A 57 -57.48 18.04 -8.95
CA VAL A 57 -57.27 16.59 -8.86
C VAL A 57 -56.54 16.25 -7.56
N THR A 58 -57.07 15.31 -6.78
CA THR A 58 -56.45 14.84 -5.53
C THR A 58 -55.87 13.44 -5.64
N ASP A 59 -56.43 12.61 -6.52
CA ASP A 59 -56.02 11.23 -6.69
C ASP A 59 -56.10 10.84 -8.16
N VAL A 60 -55.05 10.20 -8.66
CA VAL A 60 -55.01 9.64 -10.01
C VAL A 60 -54.58 8.17 -9.98
N ASP A 61 -55.07 7.41 -10.95
CA ASP A 61 -54.57 6.09 -11.29
C ASP A 61 -53.73 6.18 -12.57
N VAL A 62 -52.49 5.71 -12.52
CA VAL A 62 -51.56 5.69 -13.65
C VAL A 62 -51.30 4.26 -14.07
N TYR A 63 -51.62 3.92 -15.30
CA TYR A 63 -51.45 2.59 -15.86
C TYR A 63 -50.20 2.53 -16.73
N MET A 64 -49.31 1.59 -16.45
CA MET A 64 -48.12 1.36 -17.26
C MET A 64 -47.82 -0.12 -17.42
N THR A 65 -47.04 -0.48 -18.43
CA THR A 65 -46.66 -1.89 -18.56
C THR A 65 -45.66 -2.28 -17.48
N LYS A 66 -45.78 -3.51 -16.99
CA LYS A 66 -44.83 -4.08 -16.01
C LYS A 66 -43.38 -3.99 -16.52
N LYS A 67 -43.15 -4.34 -17.79
CA LYS A 67 -41.83 -4.31 -18.42
C LYS A 67 -41.22 -2.90 -18.44
N TYR A 68 -42.03 -1.86 -18.69
CA TYR A 68 -41.57 -0.48 -18.67
C TYR A 68 -41.11 -0.05 -17.28
N ALA A 69 -41.92 -0.34 -16.25
CA ALA A 69 -41.56 -0.04 -14.86
C ALA A 69 -40.32 -0.79 -14.38
N GLU A 70 -40.21 -2.09 -14.72
CA GLU A 70 -39.05 -2.92 -14.39
C GLU A 70 -37.76 -2.38 -15.03
N LYS A 71 -37.81 -1.94 -16.29
CA LYS A 71 -36.63 -1.36 -16.95
C LYS A 71 -36.15 -0.05 -16.30
N ILE A 72 -37.07 0.83 -15.90
CA ILE A 72 -36.70 2.05 -15.18
C ILE A 72 -36.04 1.67 -13.85
N PHE A 73 -36.65 0.76 -13.09
CA PHE A 73 -36.10 0.29 -11.82
C PHE A 73 -34.71 -0.37 -11.98
N ASP A 74 -34.58 -1.29 -12.93
CA ASP A 74 -33.33 -2.03 -13.18
C ASP A 74 -32.19 -1.11 -13.63
N SER A 75 -32.50 0.00 -14.32
CA SER A 75 -31.49 0.99 -14.67
C SER A 75 -30.94 1.73 -13.44
N CYS A 76 -31.70 1.80 -12.35
CA CYS A 76 -31.40 2.61 -11.17
C CYS A 76 -31.00 1.79 -9.92
N LYS A 77 -31.25 0.48 -9.89
CA LYS A 77 -31.12 -0.32 -8.68
C LYS A 77 -29.71 -0.39 -8.09
N ASP A 78 -28.69 -0.25 -8.94
CA ASP A 78 -27.28 -0.36 -8.58
C ASP A 78 -26.60 0.99 -8.35
N VAL A 79 -27.31 2.10 -8.56
CA VAL A 79 -26.74 3.44 -8.44
C VAL A 79 -26.37 3.71 -6.98
N LYS A 80 -25.10 4.04 -6.75
CA LYS A 80 -24.58 4.32 -5.41
C LYS A 80 -24.80 5.77 -5.03
N PHE A 81 -25.11 6.00 -3.76
CA PHE A 81 -25.14 7.33 -3.17
C PHE A 81 -24.33 7.32 -1.87
N SER A 82 -23.29 8.15 -1.82
CA SER A 82 -22.33 8.15 -0.71
C SER A 82 -21.78 6.72 -0.44
N SER A 83 -21.97 6.19 0.77
CA SER A 83 -21.59 4.83 1.18
C SER A 83 -22.64 3.75 0.89
N GLY A 84 -23.86 4.13 0.48
CA GLY A 84 -24.99 3.21 0.25
C GLY A 84 -25.52 3.26 -1.18
N PHE A 85 -26.79 2.91 -1.36
CA PHE A 85 -27.47 2.96 -2.65
C PHE A 85 -28.55 4.04 -2.67
N SER A 86 -28.77 4.64 -3.84
CA SER A 86 -29.77 5.69 -4.03
C SER A 86 -31.18 5.22 -3.66
N LEU A 87 -31.50 3.94 -3.91
CA LEU A 87 -32.81 3.38 -3.56
C LEU A 87 -33.04 3.15 -2.06
N ASP A 88 -32.00 3.13 -1.23
CA ASP A 88 -32.19 3.07 0.23
C ASP A 88 -32.92 4.32 0.75
N ALA A 89 -32.72 5.47 0.10
CA ALA A 89 -33.43 6.71 0.40
C ALA A 89 -34.73 6.87 -0.41
N LEU A 90 -34.76 6.34 -1.64
CA LEU A 90 -35.83 6.59 -2.60
C LEU A 90 -36.93 5.52 -2.63
N CYS A 91 -36.89 4.48 -1.78
CA CYS A 91 -37.88 3.40 -1.79
C CYS A 91 -38.73 3.31 -0.51
N GLY A 92 -38.40 4.08 0.53
CA GLY A 92 -39.07 4.03 1.85
C GLY A 92 -38.76 2.78 2.69
N GLU A 93 -37.98 1.84 2.16
CA GLU A 93 -37.46 0.64 2.81
C GLU A 93 -36.03 0.37 2.30
N SER A 94 -35.35 -0.63 2.89
CA SER A 94 -34.03 -1.08 2.40
C SER A 94 -34.07 -1.50 0.93
N ARG A 95 -33.02 -1.17 0.16
CA ARG A 95 -32.82 -1.61 -1.23
C ARG A 95 -33.04 -3.11 -1.39
N ARG A 96 -32.66 -3.94 -0.41
CA ARG A 96 -32.76 -5.41 -0.49
C ARG A 96 -34.21 -5.90 -0.63
N THR A 97 -35.17 -5.20 -0.05
CA THR A 97 -36.61 -5.52 -0.13
C THR A 97 -37.35 -4.65 -1.15
N CYS A 98 -36.66 -3.68 -1.74
CA CYS A 98 -37.19 -2.77 -2.74
C CYS A 98 -37.34 -3.46 -4.10
N ASN A 99 -38.47 -3.20 -4.76
CA ASN A 99 -38.73 -3.61 -6.14
C ASN A 99 -39.42 -2.45 -6.88
N TYR A 100 -39.61 -2.57 -8.19
CA TYR A 100 -40.26 -1.51 -8.99
C TYR A 100 -41.59 -1.07 -8.39
N LYS A 101 -42.44 -2.01 -7.95
CA LYS A 101 -43.76 -1.68 -7.37
C LYS A 101 -43.63 -0.82 -6.12
N LYS A 102 -42.82 -1.23 -5.15
CA LYS A 102 -42.60 -0.47 -3.91
C LYS A 102 -41.99 0.91 -4.20
N TRP A 103 -41.06 0.98 -5.13
CA TRP A 103 -40.43 2.24 -5.51
C TRP A 103 -41.43 3.23 -6.11
N PHE A 104 -42.25 2.78 -7.07
CA PHE A 104 -43.32 3.60 -7.63
C PHE A 104 -44.39 3.94 -6.58
N ASP A 105 -44.80 3.00 -5.74
CA ASP A 105 -45.76 3.25 -4.65
C ASP A 105 -45.23 4.31 -3.67
N PHE A 106 -43.93 4.32 -3.37
CA PHE A 106 -43.27 5.35 -2.56
C PHE A 106 -43.30 6.71 -3.27
N MET A 107 -42.97 6.75 -4.55
CA MET A 107 -43.00 7.97 -5.37
C MET A 107 -44.40 8.55 -5.59
N GLY A 108 -45.44 7.73 -5.43
CA GLY A 108 -46.83 8.10 -5.65
C GLY A 108 -47.62 8.43 -4.38
N ARG A 109 -47.06 8.17 -3.19
CA ARG A 109 -47.76 8.41 -1.92
C ARG A 109 -47.60 9.86 -1.50
N TYR A 110 -48.72 10.55 -1.28
CA TYR A 110 -48.72 11.90 -0.72
C TYR A 110 -48.01 11.94 0.64
N ASP A 111 -47.04 12.85 0.77
CA ASP A 111 -46.26 13.07 2.00
C ASP A 111 -46.33 14.52 2.51
N GLY A 112 -47.03 15.40 1.79
CA GLY A 112 -47.16 16.82 2.11
C GLY A 112 -45.90 17.67 1.89
N GLN A 113 -44.80 17.08 1.40
CA GLN A 113 -43.54 17.80 1.14
C GLN A 113 -43.06 17.64 -0.30
N HIS A 114 -42.94 16.40 -0.78
CA HIS A 114 -42.32 16.06 -2.06
C HIS A 114 -43.36 15.59 -3.09
N VAL A 115 -44.37 14.83 -2.65
CA VAL A 115 -45.43 14.29 -3.50
C VAL A 115 -46.70 15.11 -3.28
N PRO A 116 -47.17 15.88 -4.28
CA PRO A 116 -48.21 16.89 -4.09
C PRO A 116 -49.63 16.32 -3.96
N PHE A 117 -49.89 15.12 -4.49
CA PHE A 117 -51.18 14.43 -4.45
C PHE A 117 -50.97 12.93 -4.67
N ASN A 118 -51.97 12.09 -4.39
CA ASN A 118 -51.80 10.63 -4.50
C ASN A 118 -51.81 10.17 -5.97
N ILE A 119 -50.80 9.36 -6.32
CA ILE A 119 -50.62 8.75 -7.63
C ILE A 119 -50.55 7.24 -7.42
N ASN A 120 -51.59 6.52 -7.82
CA ASN A 120 -51.65 5.07 -7.69
C ASN A 120 -51.14 4.42 -8.98
N PHE A 121 -50.02 3.70 -8.89
CA PHE A 121 -49.43 3.03 -10.05
C PHE A 121 -49.98 1.62 -10.23
N HIS A 122 -50.50 1.35 -11.43
CA HIS A 122 -51.04 0.06 -11.82
C HIS A 122 -50.20 -0.54 -12.96
N PHE A 123 -49.67 -1.74 -12.72
CA PHE A 123 -48.79 -2.42 -13.66
C PHE A 123 -49.54 -3.51 -14.42
N THR A 124 -49.59 -3.42 -15.74
CA THR A 124 -50.32 -4.37 -16.60
C THR A 124 -49.39 -5.08 -17.58
N ASN A 125 -49.78 -6.27 -18.04
CA ASN A 125 -49.07 -6.98 -19.12
C ASN A 125 -49.70 -6.74 -20.50
N GLY A 126 -50.96 -6.30 -20.55
CA GLY A 126 -51.67 -6.01 -21.80
C GLY A 126 -51.31 -4.63 -22.38
N SER A 127 -51.50 -4.49 -23.69
CA SER A 127 -51.28 -3.26 -24.44
C SER A 127 -52.49 -2.30 -24.42
N GLU A 128 -53.68 -2.81 -24.14
CA GLU A 128 -54.91 -2.02 -24.05
C GLU A 128 -55.95 -2.77 -23.22
N PHE A 129 -56.74 -2.05 -22.44
CA PHE A 129 -57.95 -2.58 -21.82
C PHE A 129 -59.00 -1.48 -21.64
N LYS A 130 -60.24 -1.89 -21.37
CA LYS A 130 -61.33 -0.96 -21.05
C LYS A 130 -61.51 -0.87 -19.54
N LEU A 131 -61.48 0.35 -19.00
CA LEU A 131 -61.83 0.65 -17.62
C LEU A 131 -63.15 1.42 -17.63
N GLY A 132 -64.25 0.73 -17.37
CA GLY A 132 -65.59 1.28 -17.55
C GLY A 132 -65.84 1.72 -19.00
N LYS A 133 -66.04 3.02 -19.22
CA LYS A 133 -66.23 3.63 -20.55
C LYS A 133 -64.93 4.15 -21.17
N GLN A 134 -63.82 4.19 -20.43
CA GLN A 134 -62.54 4.71 -20.90
C GLN A 134 -61.68 3.59 -21.47
N LYS A 135 -61.13 3.83 -22.66
CA LYS A 135 -60.09 2.98 -23.25
C LYS A 135 -58.74 3.42 -22.69
N VAL A 136 -58.07 2.53 -21.96
CA VAL A 136 -56.77 2.76 -21.34
C VAL A 136 -55.70 2.05 -22.16
N ILE A 137 -54.68 2.79 -22.57
CA ILE A 137 -53.48 2.30 -23.22
C ILE A 137 -52.34 2.56 -22.24
N PRO A 138 -51.81 1.52 -21.57
CA PRO A 138 -50.77 1.67 -20.57
C PRO A 138 -49.52 2.37 -21.13
N LEU A 139 -48.89 3.19 -20.30
CA LEU A 139 -47.68 3.90 -20.64
C LEU A 139 -46.54 2.93 -21.00
N VAL A 140 -45.98 3.14 -22.19
CA VAL A 140 -44.77 2.49 -22.71
C VAL A 140 -44.01 3.53 -23.51
N GLU A 141 -42.78 3.80 -23.12
CA GLU A 141 -41.89 4.69 -23.84
C GLU A 141 -40.51 4.06 -23.97
N LYS A 142 -39.62 4.70 -24.73
CA LYS A 142 -38.20 4.30 -24.81
C LYS A 142 -37.55 4.42 -23.43
N THR A 143 -36.77 3.39 -23.07
CA THR A 143 -36.01 3.31 -21.81
C THR A 143 -34.59 2.86 -22.11
N TYR A 144 -33.63 3.37 -21.36
CA TYR A 144 -32.22 3.02 -21.44
C TYR A 144 -31.84 2.02 -20.35
N GLU A 145 -31.21 0.90 -20.70
CA GLU A 145 -30.54 0.04 -19.73
C GLU A 145 -29.28 0.72 -19.17
N CYS A 146 -28.80 0.26 -18.01
CA CYS A 146 -27.64 0.89 -17.37
C CYS A 146 -26.32 0.70 -18.16
N ASN A 147 -26.27 -0.29 -19.05
CA ASN A 147 -25.12 -0.59 -19.92
C ASN A 147 -25.18 0.08 -21.31
N GLU A 148 -26.19 0.90 -21.58
CA GLU A 148 -26.28 1.69 -22.82
C GLU A 148 -26.33 3.20 -22.51
N GLY A 149 -25.92 4.01 -23.49
CA GLY A 149 -26.01 5.48 -23.39
C GLY A 149 -27.46 5.97 -23.51
N SER A 150 -27.71 7.16 -22.98
CA SER A 150 -29.02 7.82 -22.96
C SER A 150 -29.08 9.03 -23.89
N ASP A 151 -30.24 9.69 -23.99
CA ASP A 151 -30.36 10.93 -24.77
C ASP A 151 -29.55 12.11 -24.18
N GLN A 152 -29.22 12.04 -22.88
CA GLN A 152 -28.44 13.08 -22.20
C GLN A 152 -26.92 12.82 -22.24
N SER A 153 -26.50 11.58 -22.47
CA SER A 153 -25.09 11.19 -22.51
C SER A 153 -24.91 9.95 -23.37
N ALA A 154 -23.96 10.01 -24.31
CA ALA A 154 -23.57 8.85 -25.11
C ALA A 154 -22.89 7.74 -24.29
N GLU A 155 -22.44 8.05 -23.07
CA GLU A 155 -21.77 7.10 -22.18
C GLU A 155 -22.79 6.30 -21.35
N SER A 156 -22.50 5.00 -21.18
CA SER A 156 -23.24 4.14 -20.26
C SER A 156 -22.76 4.32 -18.81
N CYS A 157 -23.46 3.72 -17.84
CA CYS A 157 -23.12 3.87 -16.44
C CYS A 157 -21.84 3.11 -16.07
N SER A 158 -21.15 3.57 -15.02
CA SER A 158 -19.94 2.90 -14.53
C SER A 158 -20.27 1.54 -13.90
N CYS A 159 -19.33 0.59 -13.88
CA CYS A 159 -19.51 -0.71 -13.20
C CYS A 159 -19.89 -0.56 -11.71
N ASN A 160 -19.41 0.50 -11.04
CA ASN A 160 -19.78 0.77 -9.65
C ASN A 160 -21.27 1.10 -9.46
N ASP A 161 -21.95 1.56 -10.52
CA ASP A 161 -23.35 2.00 -10.53
C ASP A 161 -24.22 1.10 -11.43
N CYS A 162 -23.66 0.08 -12.07
CA CYS A 162 -24.32 -0.87 -12.97
C CYS A 162 -23.52 -2.18 -13.04
N GLU A 163 -24.02 -3.24 -12.39
CA GLU A 163 -23.31 -4.54 -12.33
C GLU A 163 -23.13 -5.17 -13.72
N LYS A 164 -24.06 -4.94 -14.65
CA LYS A 164 -23.97 -5.43 -16.03
C LYS A 164 -22.75 -4.92 -16.80
N MET A 165 -22.16 -3.79 -16.39
CA MET A 165 -20.97 -3.21 -17.01
C MET A 165 -19.67 -3.77 -16.43
N CYS A 166 -19.74 -4.48 -15.31
CA CYS A 166 -18.57 -5.07 -14.69
C CYS A 166 -18.05 -6.23 -15.55
N LYS A 167 -16.75 -6.17 -15.85
CA LYS A 167 -16.04 -7.33 -16.39
C LYS A 167 -15.63 -8.18 -15.20
N ASN A 168 -15.75 -9.49 -15.34
CA ASN A 168 -15.08 -10.40 -14.41
C ASN A 168 -13.58 -10.22 -14.65
N ASP A 169 -12.94 -9.42 -13.81
CA ASP A 169 -11.50 -9.33 -13.82
C ASP A 169 -10.93 -10.73 -13.58
N LYS A 170 -9.91 -11.08 -14.37
CA LYS A 170 -9.09 -12.22 -14.00
C LYS A 170 -8.54 -11.87 -12.63
N ILE A 171 -8.78 -12.74 -11.65
CA ILE A 171 -8.14 -12.66 -10.35
C ILE A 171 -6.65 -12.46 -10.65
N TYR A 172 -6.13 -11.24 -10.44
CA TYR A 172 -4.69 -11.05 -10.34
C TYR A 172 -4.28 -12.13 -9.35
N PRO A 173 -3.37 -13.06 -9.70
CA PRO A 173 -3.08 -14.21 -8.86
C PRO A 173 -2.91 -13.66 -7.46
N SER A 174 -3.92 -13.95 -6.63
CA SER A 174 -3.99 -13.38 -5.32
C SER A 174 -2.69 -13.86 -4.71
N ILE A 175 -1.91 -12.95 -4.15
CA ILE A 175 -0.98 -13.36 -3.11
C ILE A 175 -1.85 -13.69 -1.89
N GLU A 176 -2.87 -14.55 -2.07
CA GLU A 176 -3.61 -15.16 -1.00
C GLU A 176 -2.60 -16.06 -0.32
N GLU A 177 -2.20 -15.60 0.85
CA GLU A 177 -1.91 -16.41 2.03
C GLU A 177 -2.18 -17.87 1.75
N ARG A 178 -1.15 -18.58 1.31
CA ARG A 178 -1.21 -20.02 1.18
C ARG A 178 -1.41 -20.55 2.59
N SER A 179 -2.67 -20.81 2.94
CA SER A 179 -3.05 -21.64 4.04
C SER A 179 -2.13 -22.87 3.98
N TRP A 180 -1.51 -23.17 5.11
CA TRP A 180 -0.64 -24.32 5.28
C TRP A 180 -1.47 -25.59 5.06
N SER A 181 -1.67 -25.99 3.82
CA SER A 181 -2.10 -27.32 3.46
C SER A 181 -0.85 -28.18 3.36
N TYR A 182 -0.71 -29.08 4.32
CA TYR A 182 0.23 -30.18 4.34
C TYR A 182 -0.11 -31.11 3.16
N ASP A 183 0.42 -30.81 1.98
CA ASP A 183 0.47 -31.75 0.85
C ASP A 183 1.87 -31.71 0.24
N ASP A 184 2.46 -32.90 0.17
CA ASP A 184 3.88 -33.17 0.31
C ASP A 184 4.57 -33.36 -1.06
N SER A 185 4.12 -32.64 -2.10
CA SER A 185 4.58 -32.94 -3.47
C SER A 185 4.91 -31.74 -4.37
N ILE A 186 4.81 -30.49 -3.89
CA ILE A 186 5.19 -29.33 -4.72
C ILE A 186 5.96 -28.30 -3.87
N LYS A 187 7.30 -28.36 -3.94
CA LYS A 187 8.20 -27.31 -3.44
C LYS A 187 7.87 -25.98 -4.13
N CYS A 188 7.39 -24.99 -3.39
CA CYS A 188 7.27 -23.63 -3.88
C CYS A 188 8.40 -22.74 -3.36
N ASN A 189 9.01 -22.02 -4.31
CA ASN A 189 9.93 -20.91 -4.09
C ASN A 189 9.30 -19.83 -3.22
N LYS A 190 10.10 -19.34 -2.27
CA LYS A 190 9.82 -18.21 -1.40
C LYS A 190 10.00 -16.95 -2.24
N ILE A 191 8.92 -16.22 -2.54
CA ILE A 191 9.07 -14.86 -3.11
C ILE A 191 9.28 -13.89 -1.96
N GLY A 192 10.40 -14.06 -1.26
CA GLY A 192 11.06 -13.00 -0.53
C GLY A 192 12.35 -12.74 -1.26
N ALA A 193 12.26 -12.06 -2.43
CA ALA A 193 13.36 -11.80 -3.37
C ALA A 193 14.54 -12.75 -3.16
N GLU A 194 14.30 -14.05 -3.36
CA GLU A 194 15.38 -15.03 -3.30
C GLU A 194 16.37 -14.57 -4.34
N CYS A 195 17.54 -14.11 -3.89
CA CYS A 195 18.62 -13.77 -4.78
C CYS A 195 18.83 -15.00 -5.68
N ARG A 196 18.55 -14.85 -6.97
CA ARG A 196 18.75 -15.87 -7.98
C ARG A 196 19.73 -15.34 -9.00
N VAL A 197 20.78 -16.11 -9.26
CA VAL A 197 21.64 -15.89 -10.41
C VAL A 197 21.17 -16.85 -11.48
N ALA A 198 20.54 -16.32 -12.53
CA ALA A 198 19.82 -17.10 -13.54
C ALA A 198 18.77 -18.05 -12.92
N SER A 199 18.91 -19.36 -13.10
CA SER A 199 17.97 -20.36 -12.57
C SER A 199 18.32 -20.86 -11.17
N MET A 200 19.52 -20.55 -10.65
CA MET A 200 20.02 -21.05 -9.37
C MET A 200 19.83 -20.04 -8.24
N GLU A 201 19.64 -20.53 -7.03
CA GLU A 201 19.67 -19.70 -5.82
C GLU A 201 21.10 -19.18 -5.59
N CYS A 202 21.25 -17.91 -5.22
CA CYS A 202 22.58 -17.28 -5.04
C CYS A 202 23.44 -18.04 -4.04
N MET A 203 22.86 -18.57 -2.96
CA MET A 203 23.61 -19.31 -1.95
C MET A 203 24.15 -20.64 -2.50
N SER A 204 23.38 -21.35 -3.33
CA SER A 204 23.85 -22.58 -3.98
C SER A 204 24.82 -22.28 -5.13
N GLY A 205 24.61 -21.19 -5.88
CA GLY A 205 25.56 -20.72 -6.88
C GLY A 205 26.92 -20.37 -6.25
N LEU A 206 26.93 -19.60 -5.16
CA LEU A 206 28.14 -19.23 -4.44
C LEU A 206 28.85 -20.44 -3.83
N SER A 207 28.10 -21.40 -3.28
CA SER A 207 28.71 -22.61 -2.69
C SER A 207 29.34 -23.50 -3.76
N VAL A 208 28.72 -23.65 -4.93
CA VAL A 208 29.30 -24.40 -6.07
C VAL A 208 30.57 -23.71 -6.58
N MET A 209 30.56 -22.38 -6.70
CA MET A 209 31.74 -21.61 -7.11
C MET A 209 32.88 -21.75 -6.10
N ALA A 210 32.59 -21.68 -4.79
CA ALA A 210 33.57 -21.85 -3.74
C ALA A 210 34.15 -23.27 -3.70
N ALA A 211 33.29 -24.29 -3.81
CA ALA A 211 33.71 -25.70 -3.85
C ALA A 211 34.55 -25.99 -5.10
N GLY A 212 34.18 -25.45 -6.26
CA GLY A 212 34.95 -25.55 -7.49
C GLY A 212 36.34 -24.91 -7.36
N ALA A 213 36.43 -23.72 -6.76
CA ALA A 213 37.71 -23.07 -6.49
C ALA A 213 38.59 -23.89 -5.54
N LEU A 214 38.03 -24.44 -4.45
CA LEU A 214 38.76 -25.30 -3.53
C LEU A 214 39.26 -26.59 -4.20
N ALA A 215 38.42 -27.24 -5.00
CA ALA A 215 38.80 -28.44 -5.74
C ALA A 215 39.94 -28.15 -6.74
N ALA A 216 39.89 -27.02 -7.44
CA ALA A 216 40.95 -26.60 -8.35
C ALA A 216 42.27 -26.34 -7.61
N VAL A 217 42.24 -25.68 -6.45
CA VAL A 217 43.43 -25.46 -5.61
C VAL A 217 43.99 -26.79 -5.10
N LEU A 218 43.15 -27.70 -4.63
CA LEU A 218 43.57 -29.03 -4.17
C LEU A 218 44.20 -29.85 -5.30
N MET A 219 43.53 -29.94 -6.44
CA MET A 219 44.06 -30.63 -7.62
C MET A 219 45.37 -30.00 -8.09
N GLY A 220 45.45 -28.66 -8.13
CA GLY A 220 46.69 -27.95 -8.44
C GLY A 220 47.82 -28.28 -7.47
N SER A 221 47.53 -28.31 -6.17
CA SER A 221 48.53 -28.67 -5.14
C SER A 221 48.98 -30.12 -5.24
N ILE A 222 48.08 -31.05 -5.56
CA ILE A 222 48.38 -32.47 -5.79
C ILE A 222 49.25 -32.61 -7.04
N VAL A 223 48.92 -31.93 -8.13
CA VAL A 223 49.73 -31.92 -9.36
C VAL A 223 51.12 -31.36 -9.08
N VAL A 224 51.23 -30.24 -8.35
CA VAL A 224 52.53 -29.69 -7.94
C VAL A 224 53.30 -30.68 -7.08
N TYR A 225 52.66 -31.33 -6.10
CA TYR A 225 53.27 -32.36 -5.25
C TYR A 225 53.79 -33.54 -6.08
N TYR A 226 53.02 -34.05 -7.04
CA TYR A 226 53.48 -35.13 -7.92
C TYR A 226 54.56 -34.68 -8.91
N CYS A 227 54.48 -33.47 -9.47
CA CYS A 227 55.52 -32.93 -10.33
C CYS A 227 56.85 -32.73 -9.57
N MET A 228 56.78 -32.29 -8.32
CA MET A 228 57.95 -32.17 -7.44
C MET A 228 58.43 -33.55 -6.93
N GLY A 229 57.51 -34.47 -6.63
CA GLY A 229 57.80 -35.84 -6.20
C GLY A 229 58.43 -36.69 -7.32
N ARG A 230 58.02 -36.48 -8.57
CA ARG A 230 58.64 -37.09 -9.75
C ARG A 230 60.02 -36.51 -10.04
N SER A 231 60.27 -35.25 -9.66
CA SER A 231 61.63 -34.70 -9.62
C SER A 231 62.50 -35.40 -8.57
N THR A 232 61.93 -35.88 -7.45
CA THR A 232 62.68 -36.63 -6.44
C THR A 232 62.82 -38.13 -6.75
N GLU A 233 61.92 -38.74 -7.53
CA GLU A 233 62.05 -40.13 -7.98
C GLU A 233 63.18 -40.36 -8.98
N ILE A 234 63.61 -39.32 -9.72
CA ILE A 234 64.86 -39.39 -10.51
C ILE A 234 66.09 -39.50 -9.58
N ASP A 235 66.02 -38.99 -8.34
CA ASP A 235 67.11 -39.07 -7.36
C ASP A 235 67.04 -40.33 -6.46
N MET A 236 65.85 -40.94 -6.30
CA MET A 236 65.63 -42.08 -5.37
C MET A 236 65.89 -43.47 -5.98
N ALA A 237 66.34 -43.58 -7.23
CA ALA A 237 66.80 -44.85 -7.81
C ALA A 237 68.25 -45.22 -7.40
N ALA A 238 68.95 -44.36 -6.64
CA ALA A 238 70.32 -44.58 -6.20
C ALA A 238 70.46 -45.07 -4.74
N VAL A 239 69.37 -45.20 -3.97
CA VAL A 239 69.42 -45.39 -2.50
C VAL A 239 68.69 -46.66 -2.03
N THR A 240 68.65 -47.71 -2.86
CA THR A 240 68.33 -49.08 -2.40
C THR A 240 69.60 -49.91 -2.32
N SER A 241 70.43 -49.66 -1.31
CA SER A 241 71.23 -50.72 -0.71
C SER A 241 71.43 -50.43 0.77
N ILE A 242 71.44 -51.52 1.55
CA ILE A 242 71.70 -51.59 3.00
C ILE A 242 70.44 -51.56 3.88
N SER A 243 69.91 -52.78 4.01
CA SER A 243 69.02 -53.28 5.07
C SER A 243 69.69 -53.17 6.45
N GLY A 244 68.89 -53.02 7.52
CA GLY A 244 69.33 -53.49 8.84
C GLY A 244 68.71 -52.83 10.07
N THR A 245 67.67 -53.48 10.59
CA THR A 245 67.32 -53.66 12.02
C THR A 245 66.90 -52.45 12.88
N ALA A 246 65.64 -52.50 13.30
CA ALA A 246 65.05 -51.77 14.42
C ALA A 246 65.09 -52.60 15.71
N ILE A 247 65.32 -51.99 16.89
CA ILE A 247 64.71 -52.31 18.21
C ILE A 247 64.79 -51.04 19.13
N PRO A 248 64.11 -50.92 20.32
CA PRO A 248 63.11 -49.88 20.56
C PRO A 248 63.38 -48.96 21.79
N ILE A 249 62.39 -48.12 22.09
CA ILE A 249 62.32 -46.99 23.03
C ILE A 249 62.37 -47.40 24.52
N ALA A 250 63.12 -46.65 25.36
CA ALA A 250 62.78 -46.29 26.75
C ALA A 250 63.72 -45.19 27.32
N PRO A 251 63.32 -44.40 28.35
CA PRO A 251 63.76 -43.01 28.57
C PRO A 251 64.67 -42.79 29.80
N GLY A 252 65.48 -41.72 29.80
CA GLY A 252 66.14 -41.22 31.02
C GLY A 252 67.38 -40.32 30.85
N CYS A 253 67.32 -39.14 31.48
CA CYS A 253 68.35 -38.29 32.11
C CYS A 253 69.68 -37.85 31.42
N ILE A 254 69.95 -36.55 31.64
CA ILE A 254 71.07 -35.61 31.35
C ILE A 254 72.33 -35.96 32.24
N PRO A 255 73.59 -35.39 32.18
CA PRO A 255 74.31 -34.46 31.27
C PRO A 255 75.82 -34.79 30.93
N GLN A 256 76.47 -33.84 30.22
CA GLN A 256 77.92 -33.46 30.18
C GLN A 256 78.85 -34.07 29.08
N THR A 257 79.16 -33.20 28.10
CA THR A 257 80.44 -32.86 27.40
C THR A 257 81.71 -33.74 27.58
N PRO A 258 82.79 -33.54 26.80
CA PRO A 258 82.95 -33.32 25.36
C PRO A 258 84.07 -34.23 24.76
N ILE A 259 83.94 -34.82 23.58
CA ILE A 259 85.14 -35.37 22.88
C ILE A 259 85.08 -35.10 21.38
N LEU A 260 86.14 -34.43 20.95
CA LEU A 260 86.63 -34.16 19.61
C LEU A 260 86.77 -35.44 18.77
N SER A 261 86.11 -35.54 17.63
CA SER A 261 86.62 -36.33 16.50
C SER A 261 86.18 -35.74 15.17
N HIS A 262 87.17 -35.54 14.31
CA HIS A 262 87.03 -35.20 12.91
C HIS A 262 86.19 -36.25 12.19
N HIS A 263 85.06 -35.83 11.63
CA HIS A 263 84.49 -36.48 10.45
C HIS A 263 84.31 -35.42 9.36
N GLU A 264 85.22 -35.47 8.38
CA GLU A 264 85.01 -34.86 7.08
C GLU A 264 83.79 -35.52 6.42
N GLU A 265 82.66 -34.83 6.45
CA GLU A 265 81.52 -35.18 5.60
C GLU A 265 81.61 -34.36 4.32
N LYS A 266 81.95 -35.05 3.23
CA LYS A 266 81.96 -34.48 1.87
C LYS A 266 80.58 -33.92 1.55
N ALA A 267 80.52 -32.61 1.36
CA ALA A 267 79.35 -31.89 0.87
C ALA A 267 78.98 -32.36 -0.55
N THR A 268 78.04 -33.30 -0.65
CA THR A 268 77.40 -33.65 -1.91
C THR A 268 76.45 -32.52 -2.29
N LYS A 269 76.87 -31.71 -3.26
CA LYS A 269 76.12 -30.58 -3.83
C LYS A 269 74.95 -31.09 -4.67
N THR A 270 73.77 -31.26 -4.08
CA THR A 270 72.53 -31.42 -4.86
C THR A 270 72.03 -30.04 -5.27
N LYS A 271 72.27 -29.67 -6.54
CA LYS A 271 71.80 -28.42 -7.15
C LYS A 271 70.29 -28.48 -7.37
N LEU A 272 69.52 -27.86 -6.47
CA LEU A 272 68.09 -27.59 -6.68
C LEU A 272 67.90 -26.17 -7.27
N PRO A 273 67.26 -26.00 -8.45
CA PRO A 273 67.33 -24.76 -9.23
C PRO A 273 66.54 -23.57 -8.64
N ASN A 274 65.68 -23.78 -7.64
CA ASN A 274 64.85 -22.72 -7.04
C ASN A 274 65.22 -22.31 -5.60
N LYS A 275 66.29 -22.88 -5.01
CA LYS A 275 66.76 -22.44 -3.68
C LYS A 275 67.43 -21.05 -3.70
N LYS A 276 67.94 -20.60 -4.86
CA LYS A 276 68.66 -19.32 -4.96
C LYS A 276 67.76 -18.10 -4.74
N LEU A 277 66.52 -18.11 -5.25
CA LEU A 277 65.60 -16.99 -5.11
C LEU A 277 65.03 -16.88 -3.69
N SER A 278 64.58 -17.99 -3.10
CA SER A 278 64.12 -18.03 -1.70
C SER A 278 65.23 -17.57 -0.77
N TYR A 279 66.43 -18.17 -0.89
CA TYR A 279 67.58 -17.78 -0.07
C TYR A 279 67.93 -16.29 -0.24
N HIS A 280 67.83 -15.74 -1.45
CA HIS A 280 68.14 -14.34 -1.69
C HIS A 280 67.09 -13.38 -1.10
N VAL A 281 65.80 -13.74 -1.20
CA VAL A 281 64.71 -12.97 -0.58
C VAL A 281 64.81 -13.05 0.94
N ASP A 282 65.04 -14.23 1.50
CA ASP A 282 65.22 -14.46 2.93
C ASP A 282 66.44 -13.68 3.44
N GLU A 283 67.57 -13.77 2.74
CA GLU A 283 68.79 -13.05 3.10
C GLU A 283 68.60 -11.52 2.97
N MET A 284 67.85 -11.05 1.98
CA MET A 284 67.51 -9.63 1.83
C MET A 284 66.63 -9.14 2.99
N LEU A 285 65.58 -9.89 3.36
CA LEU A 285 64.68 -9.56 4.47
C LEU A 285 65.42 -9.61 5.81
N ILE A 286 66.29 -10.61 6.01
CA ILE A 286 67.11 -10.72 7.21
C ILE A 286 68.07 -9.54 7.30
N ARG A 287 68.80 -9.21 6.23
CA ARG A 287 69.71 -8.05 6.22
C ARG A 287 68.97 -6.74 6.45
N TRP A 288 67.80 -6.56 5.82
CA TRP A 288 67.01 -5.34 5.97
C TRP A 288 66.44 -5.19 7.39
N SER A 289 65.87 -6.26 7.96
CA SER A 289 65.34 -6.26 9.32
C SER A 289 66.45 -6.11 10.37
N GLN A 290 67.61 -6.75 10.17
CA GLN A 290 68.77 -6.57 11.04
C GLN A 290 69.33 -5.15 10.98
N ASN A 291 69.41 -4.55 9.79
CA ASN A 291 69.86 -3.18 9.62
C ASN A 291 68.87 -2.18 10.23
N TYR A 292 67.56 -2.38 10.02
CA TYR A 292 66.52 -1.56 10.63
C TYR A 292 66.49 -1.71 12.15
N GLY A 293 66.61 -2.94 12.67
CA GLY A 293 66.69 -3.22 14.10
C GLY A 293 67.91 -2.57 14.74
N ARG A 294 69.09 -2.65 14.10
CA ARG A 294 70.30 -1.96 14.55
C ARG A 294 70.09 -0.44 14.57
N TYR A 295 69.52 0.13 13.51
CA TYR A 295 69.18 1.55 13.46
C TYR A 295 68.20 1.96 14.58
N ALA A 296 67.18 1.14 14.85
CA ALA A 296 66.20 1.38 15.90
C ALA A 296 66.83 1.36 17.31
N MET A 297 67.79 0.47 17.56
CA MET A 297 68.50 0.38 18.85
C MET A 297 69.55 1.49 19.02
N ASP A 298 70.28 1.85 17.97
CA ASP A 298 71.30 2.91 18.02
C ASP A 298 70.68 4.31 18.14
N HIS A 299 69.44 4.50 17.67
CA HIS A 299 68.75 5.79 17.59
C HIS A 299 67.34 5.79 18.21
N THR A 300 67.15 5.06 19.32
CA THR A 300 65.84 4.90 20.00
C THR A 300 65.07 6.21 20.21
N ASN A 301 65.73 7.26 20.71
CA ASN A 301 65.07 8.55 20.98
C ASN A 301 64.63 9.27 19.70
N LYS A 302 65.44 9.23 18.63
CA LYS A 302 65.10 9.86 17.34
C LYS A 302 63.94 9.12 16.67
N LEU A 303 63.93 7.80 16.76
CA LEU A 303 62.86 6.96 16.22
C LEU A 303 61.54 7.19 16.97
N LEU A 304 61.57 7.25 18.30
CA LEU A 304 60.38 7.49 19.12
C LEU A 304 59.82 8.91 18.92
N CYS A 305 60.68 9.94 18.91
CA CYS A 305 60.23 11.30 18.63
C CYS A 305 59.70 11.43 17.20
N GLY A 306 60.34 10.77 16.22
CA GLY A 306 59.88 10.75 14.83
C GLY A 306 58.52 10.07 14.67
N SER A 307 58.32 8.89 15.26
CA SER A 307 57.04 8.17 15.20
C SER A 307 55.94 8.91 15.94
N LEU A 308 56.24 9.52 17.09
CA LEU A 308 55.31 10.36 17.83
C LEU A 308 54.93 11.62 17.05
N ALA A 309 55.89 12.28 16.42
CA ALA A 309 55.61 13.45 15.58
C ALA A 309 54.71 13.07 14.39
N ILE A 310 54.97 11.94 13.72
CA ILE A 310 54.13 11.43 12.64
C ILE A 310 52.72 11.08 13.17
N ALA A 311 52.62 10.41 14.32
CA ALA A 311 51.35 10.06 14.93
C ALA A 311 50.53 11.32 15.26
N LEU A 312 51.15 12.33 15.88
CA LEU A 312 50.49 13.61 16.20
C LEU A 312 50.05 14.38 14.96
N LEU A 313 50.88 14.39 13.91
CA LEU A 313 50.52 14.99 12.61
C LEU A 313 49.32 14.27 11.98
N CYS A 314 49.28 12.95 12.02
CA CYS A 314 48.13 12.17 11.55
C CYS A 314 46.88 12.38 12.42
N SER A 315 47.03 12.50 13.75
CA SER A 315 45.93 12.75 14.68
C SER A 315 45.36 14.16 14.60
N ALA A 316 46.14 15.15 14.13
CA ALA A 316 45.66 16.52 13.93
C ALA A 316 44.48 16.61 12.94
N GLY A 317 44.32 15.63 12.04
CA GLY A 317 43.17 15.53 11.15
C GLY A 317 41.82 15.36 11.88
N LEU A 318 41.83 14.86 13.12
CA LEU A 318 40.62 14.66 13.92
C LEU A 318 39.93 15.97 14.32
N PHE A 319 40.65 17.10 14.33
CA PHE A 319 40.05 18.42 14.56
C PHE A 319 39.10 18.85 13.45
N LYS A 320 39.15 18.21 12.27
CA LYS A 320 38.23 18.44 11.14
C LYS A 320 37.29 17.26 10.90
N LEU A 321 37.11 16.37 11.88
CA LEU A 321 36.17 15.27 11.75
C LEU A 321 34.73 15.80 11.73
N GLU A 322 34.05 15.62 10.60
CA GLU A 322 32.63 15.90 10.45
C GLU A 322 31.88 14.55 10.31
N THR A 323 30.87 14.34 11.15
CA THR A 323 30.09 13.10 11.15
C THR A 323 28.79 13.29 10.40
N THR A 324 28.53 12.49 9.37
CA THR A 324 27.25 12.46 8.68
C THR A 324 26.20 11.74 9.54
N THR A 325 25.14 12.46 9.91
CA THR A 325 24.03 11.92 10.73
C THR A 325 22.75 11.69 9.94
N ASP A 326 22.68 12.16 8.69
CA ASP A 326 21.51 11.96 7.85
C ASP A 326 21.45 10.49 7.38
N PRO A 327 20.43 9.71 7.77
CA PRO A 327 20.30 8.32 7.35
C PRO A 327 20.21 8.19 5.82
N VAL A 328 19.67 9.17 5.12
CA VAL A 328 19.56 9.06 3.66
C VAL A 328 20.95 9.13 3.01
N GLU A 329 21.86 9.95 3.53
CA GLU A 329 23.24 9.98 3.04
C GLU A 329 24.03 8.73 3.45
N LEU A 330 23.71 8.15 4.61
CA LEU A 330 24.37 6.93 5.08
C LEU A 330 23.96 5.68 4.28
N TRP A 331 22.68 5.58 3.93
CA TRP A 331 22.08 4.36 3.33
C TRP A 331 21.86 4.43 1.83
N SER A 332 22.12 5.57 1.18
CA SER A 332 21.95 5.71 -0.26
C SER A 332 23.17 6.34 -0.93
N ASN A 333 23.65 5.68 -1.99
CA ASN A 333 24.67 6.26 -2.86
C ASN A 333 24.08 7.47 -3.61
N SER A 334 24.83 8.58 -3.65
CA SER A 334 24.47 9.82 -4.34
C SER A 334 24.13 9.62 -5.82
N GLU A 335 24.79 8.67 -6.49
CA GLU A 335 24.60 8.37 -7.92
C GLU A 335 23.54 7.29 -8.18
N SER A 336 22.91 6.73 -7.14
CA SER A 336 21.87 5.72 -7.32
C SER A 336 20.65 6.30 -8.03
N ARG A 337 20.00 5.47 -8.87
CA ARG A 337 18.77 5.85 -9.58
C ARG A 337 17.70 6.40 -8.63
N LEU A 338 17.48 5.76 -7.49
CA LEU A 338 16.52 6.19 -6.48
C LEU A 338 16.84 7.59 -5.91
N ARG A 339 18.13 7.91 -5.73
CA ARG A 339 18.55 9.24 -5.29
C ARG A 339 18.28 10.28 -6.37
N GLN A 340 18.53 9.97 -7.64
CA GLN A 340 18.23 10.87 -8.77
C GLN A 340 16.73 11.12 -8.91
N GLU A 341 15.90 10.09 -8.80
CA GLU A 341 14.43 10.21 -8.82
C GLU A 341 13.93 11.05 -7.65
N LYS A 342 14.49 10.85 -6.44
CA LYS A 342 14.18 11.68 -5.27
C LYS A 342 14.58 13.14 -5.48
N LEU A 343 15.78 13.41 -6.01
CA LEU A 343 16.25 14.77 -6.27
C LEU A 343 15.36 15.47 -7.29
N PHE A 344 14.97 14.77 -8.37
CA PHE A 344 14.03 15.28 -9.36
C PHE A 344 12.66 15.61 -8.73
N PHE A 345 12.13 14.71 -7.89
CA PHE A 345 10.88 14.94 -7.17
C PHE A 345 10.97 16.15 -6.24
N ASP A 346 12.01 16.22 -5.41
CA ASP A 346 12.19 17.30 -4.42
C ASP A 346 12.39 18.66 -5.10
N GLN A 347 13.02 18.71 -6.27
CA GLN A 347 13.17 19.93 -7.07
C GLN A 347 11.86 20.36 -7.75
N THR A 348 11.07 19.40 -8.24
CA THR A 348 9.84 19.69 -9.00
C THR A 348 8.66 20.01 -8.07
N PHE A 349 8.49 19.23 -7.00
CA PHE A 349 7.30 19.27 -6.14
C PHE A 349 7.56 19.78 -4.73
N LYS A 350 8.82 20.17 -4.43
CA LYS A 350 9.36 20.39 -3.07
C LYS A 350 9.55 19.08 -2.31
N PRO A 351 10.38 19.09 -1.24
CA PRO A 351 10.57 17.92 -0.41
C PRO A 351 9.26 17.42 0.19
N PHE A 352 9.15 16.10 0.29
CA PHE A 352 8.02 15.47 0.97
C PHE A 352 7.86 16.00 2.40
N HIS A 353 6.62 16.30 2.79
CA HIS A 353 6.32 16.88 4.10
C HIS A 353 6.57 15.86 5.22
N ARG A 354 6.91 16.34 6.41
CA ARG A 354 7.11 15.49 7.58
C ARG A 354 5.76 15.07 8.16
N ILE A 355 5.58 13.77 8.39
CA ILE A 355 4.37 13.20 8.98
C ILE A 355 4.62 12.95 10.47
N ALA A 356 3.71 13.45 11.32
CA ALA A 356 3.64 13.10 12.73
C ALA A 356 2.27 12.46 13.00
N GLN A 357 2.27 11.18 13.39
CA GLN A 357 1.05 10.40 13.54
C GLN A 357 0.80 10.07 15.02
N VAL A 358 -0.46 10.17 15.44
CA VAL A 358 -0.94 9.73 16.75
C VAL A 358 -2.02 8.68 16.52
N ILE A 359 -1.80 7.47 17.03
CA ILE A 359 -2.77 6.36 16.94
C ILE A 359 -3.36 6.16 18.35
N ILE A 360 -4.67 6.29 18.47
CA ILE A 360 -5.39 6.26 19.74
C ILE A 360 -6.48 5.20 19.64
N TYR A 361 -6.58 4.34 20.65
CA TYR A 361 -7.61 3.32 20.75
C TYR A 361 -8.19 3.27 22.17
N PRO A 362 -9.50 3.00 22.32
CA PRO A 362 -10.12 2.86 23.63
C PRO A 362 -9.67 1.56 24.30
N ARG A 363 -9.57 1.55 25.63
CA ARG A 363 -9.31 0.30 26.38
C ARG A 363 -10.52 -0.62 26.40
N ASP A 364 -11.72 -0.05 26.47
CA ASP A 364 -12.96 -0.81 26.31
C ASP A 364 -13.20 -1.08 24.83
N GLN A 365 -13.34 -2.35 24.45
CA GLN A 365 -13.49 -2.81 23.07
C GLN A 365 -14.92 -3.24 22.73
N LYS A 366 -15.89 -2.89 23.59
CA LYS A 366 -17.30 -3.22 23.36
C LYS A 366 -17.91 -2.36 22.24
N PHE A 367 -18.57 -3.04 21.31
CA PHE A 367 -19.38 -2.40 20.28
C PHE A 367 -20.66 -1.82 20.90
N GLN A 368 -21.08 -0.65 20.41
CA GLN A 368 -22.25 0.06 20.91
C GLN A 368 -23.33 0.15 19.82
N LEU A 369 -24.58 -0.03 20.22
CA LEU A 369 -25.75 0.21 19.38
C LEU A 369 -26.17 1.67 19.53
N LEU A 370 -26.35 2.39 18.42
CA LEU A 370 -26.91 3.75 18.45
C LEU A 370 -28.43 3.71 18.23
N PRO A 371 -29.24 3.97 19.27
CA PRO A 371 -30.69 3.74 19.24
C PRO A 371 -31.49 4.68 18.31
N ASN A 372 -30.88 5.78 17.84
CA ASN A 372 -31.54 6.71 16.91
C ASN A 372 -31.42 6.26 15.44
N ILE A 373 -30.43 5.44 15.10
CA ILE A 373 -30.19 4.96 13.73
C ILE A 373 -30.96 3.65 13.48
N THR A 374 -31.09 2.81 14.51
CA THR A 374 -31.85 1.54 14.45
C THR A 374 -33.33 1.71 14.12
N LYS A 375 -33.93 2.88 14.38
CA LYS A 375 -35.32 3.19 14.01
C LYS A 375 -35.58 3.18 12.50
N ASN A 376 -34.55 3.36 11.68
CA ASN A 376 -34.65 3.33 10.22
C ASN A 376 -34.32 1.95 9.62
N GLY A 377 -34.25 0.90 10.46
CA GLY A 377 -34.00 -0.47 10.01
C GLY A 377 -32.52 -0.82 9.77
N PHE A 378 -31.60 0.01 10.25
CA PHE A 378 -30.16 -0.24 10.21
C PHE A 378 -29.65 -0.56 11.63
N ASP A 379 -29.63 -1.85 11.99
CA ASP A 379 -28.96 -2.35 13.19
C ASP A 379 -27.44 -2.41 12.98
N ASP A 380 -26.81 -1.25 12.84
CA ASP A 380 -25.35 -1.15 12.72
C ASP A 380 -24.69 -0.98 14.09
N TYR A 381 -23.83 -1.93 14.42
CA TYR A 381 -22.95 -1.87 15.58
C TYR A 381 -21.79 -0.94 15.27
N PHE A 382 -21.61 0.08 16.11
CA PHE A 382 -20.48 1.00 15.99
C PHE A 382 -19.31 0.50 16.82
N GLY A 383 -18.11 0.66 16.27
CA GLY A 383 -16.86 0.34 16.95
C GLY A 383 -16.69 1.13 18.26
N PRO A 384 -15.88 0.63 19.21
CA PRO A 384 -15.72 1.21 20.54
C PRO A 384 -15.17 2.65 20.53
N ILE A 385 -14.52 3.06 19.43
CA ILE A 385 -14.00 4.42 19.24
C ILE A 385 -15.10 5.49 19.22
N TYR A 386 -16.33 5.12 18.87
CA TYR A 386 -17.46 6.04 18.81
C TYR A 386 -18.13 6.27 20.17
N ASN A 387 -17.57 5.72 21.26
CA ASN A 387 -18.01 6.06 22.59
C ASN A 387 -17.84 7.57 22.82
N LYS A 388 -18.94 8.24 23.15
CA LYS A 388 -18.97 9.69 23.36
C LYS A 388 -17.86 10.16 24.29
N THR A 389 -17.78 9.63 25.51
CA THR A 389 -16.80 10.05 26.52
C THR A 389 -15.37 9.90 26.02
N PHE A 390 -15.10 8.84 25.23
CA PHE A 390 -13.79 8.65 24.64
C PHE A 390 -13.47 9.73 23.61
N LEU A 391 -14.40 10.02 22.69
CA LEU A 391 -14.23 11.08 21.68
C LEU A 391 -14.02 12.46 22.31
N GLU A 392 -14.66 12.74 23.44
CA GLU A 392 -14.47 14.01 24.17
C GLU A 392 -13.04 14.17 24.69
N GLU A 393 -12.47 13.14 25.30
CA GLU A 393 -11.08 13.16 25.78
C GLU A 393 -10.09 13.22 24.61
N VAL A 394 -10.35 12.49 23.53
CA VAL A 394 -9.52 12.56 22.32
C VAL A 394 -9.58 13.96 21.68
N PHE A 395 -10.74 14.63 21.72
CA PHE A 395 -10.86 16.00 21.22
C PHE A 395 -10.07 17.01 22.05
N ARG A 396 -10.05 16.85 23.38
CA ARG A 396 -9.22 17.68 24.27
C ARG A 396 -7.73 17.52 23.94
N LEU A 397 -7.24 16.29 23.86
CA LEU A 397 -5.86 16.01 23.46
C LEU A 397 -5.52 16.62 22.09
N TYR A 398 -6.44 16.49 21.12
CA TYR A 398 -6.27 17.07 19.79
C TYR A 398 -6.10 18.60 19.83
N ARG A 399 -6.90 19.29 20.65
CA ARG A 399 -6.78 20.74 20.86
C ARG A 399 -5.44 21.12 21.51
N ASP A 400 -5.05 20.41 22.56
CA ASP A 400 -3.79 20.66 23.28
C ASP A 400 -2.57 20.53 22.34
N ILE A 401 -2.59 19.58 21.40
CA ILE A 401 -1.52 19.42 20.40
C ILE A 401 -1.49 20.59 19.41
N ILE A 402 -2.64 21.09 18.97
CA ILE A 402 -2.72 22.15 17.95
C ILE A 402 -2.35 23.52 18.53
N ASP A 403 -2.74 23.76 19.78
CA ASP A 403 -2.50 25.02 20.47
C ASP A 403 -1.13 25.05 21.17
N MET A 404 -0.30 24.01 21.00
CA MET A 404 1.04 23.94 21.57
C MET A 404 1.97 25.03 21.02
N GLU A 405 2.65 25.74 21.93
CA GLU A 405 3.69 26.72 21.62
C GLU A 405 5.00 26.35 22.30
N ILE A 406 6.11 26.36 21.54
CA ILE A 406 7.44 26.03 22.05
C ILE A 406 8.37 27.23 21.88
N SER A 407 9.18 27.49 22.92
CA SER A 407 10.29 28.45 22.84
C SER A 407 11.54 27.73 22.37
N TYR A 408 12.00 28.01 21.15
CA TYR A 408 13.23 27.41 20.61
C TYR A 408 14.45 28.28 20.98
N PRO A 409 15.58 27.70 21.43
CA PRO A 409 16.72 28.48 21.97
C PRO A 409 17.26 29.57 21.04
N ASN A 410 17.19 29.33 19.72
CA ASN A 410 17.69 30.25 18.70
C ASN A 410 16.59 31.12 18.06
N ALA A 411 15.32 30.93 18.44
CA ALA A 411 14.21 31.72 17.93
C ALA A 411 13.83 32.80 18.94
N ARG A 412 13.84 34.08 18.51
CA ARG A 412 13.37 35.21 19.35
C ARG A 412 11.85 35.23 19.56
N ARG A 413 11.12 34.24 19.04
CA ARG A 413 9.66 34.13 19.12
C ARG A 413 9.25 32.71 19.48
N LYS A 414 8.12 32.57 20.17
CA LYS A 414 7.44 31.29 20.32
C LYS A 414 7.03 30.77 18.94
N VAL A 415 7.26 29.48 18.71
CA VAL A 415 6.90 28.79 17.46
C VAL A 415 5.68 27.92 17.75
N SER A 416 4.64 28.09 16.94
CA SER A 416 3.41 27.30 17.00
C SER A 416 3.37 26.27 15.87
N LEU A 417 2.47 25.29 15.98
CA LEU A 417 2.24 24.33 14.88
C LEU A 417 1.85 25.05 13.56
N LYS A 418 1.12 26.16 13.64
CA LYS A 418 0.71 26.95 12.47
C LYS A 418 1.87 27.57 11.70
N ASP A 419 3.05 27.68 12.29
CA ASP A 419 4.23 28.24 11.63
C ASP A 419 4.99 27.22 10.79
N VAL A 420 4.88 25.93 11.12
CA VAL A 420 5.67 24.84 10.52
C VAL A 420 4.85 23.84 9.71
N CYS A 421 3.54 23.78 9.93
CA CYS A 421 2.66 22.81 9.29
C CYS A 421 2.53 23.02 7.78
N PHE A 422 2.21 21.94 7.07
CA PHE A 422 1.88 21.99 5.65
C PHE A 422 0.50 22.65 5.41
N LYS A 423 0.43 23.57 4.44
CA LYS A 423 -0.78 24.35 4.10
C LYS A 423 -1.05 24.28 2.59
N PRO A 424 -1.91 23.35 2.13
CA PRO A 424 -2.10 23.09 0.71
C PRO A 424 -2.77 24.25 -0.05
N LEU A 425 -3.59 25.05 0.64
CA LEU A 425 -4.39 26.13 0.05
C LEU A 425 -3.84 27.54 0.40
N TYR A 426 -2.59 27.63 0.86
CA TYR A 426 -1.98 28.94 1.14
C TYR A 426 -1.70 29.70 -0.17
N PRO A 427 -2.02 31.01 -0.29
CA PRO A 427 -2.37 31.95 0.79
C PRO A 427 -3.87 32.06 1.13
N ASP A 428 -4.77 31.51 0.31
CA ASP A 428 -6.22 31.66 0.45
C ASP A 428 -6.74 31.11 1.77
N ASN A 429 -6.18 29.99 2.22
CA ASN A 429 -6.46 29.40 3.53
C ASN A 429 -5.15 29.14 4.30
N LYS A 430 -5.07 29.71 5.50
CA LYS A 430 -3.89 29.64 6.37
C LYS A 430 -3.91 28.47 7.35
N ASN A 431 -4.95 27.62 7.31
CA ASN A 431 -5.09 26.45 8.18
C ASN A 431 -4.13 25.32 7.78
N CYS A 432 -3.67 24.59 8.79
CA CYS A 432 -2.82 23.42 8.61
C CYS A 432 -3.62 22.24 8.04
N ALA A 433 -2.98 21.43 7.19
CA ALA A 433 -3.48 20.11 6.83
C ALA A 433 -3.34 19.16 8.03
N ILE A 434 -4.46 18.86 8.67
CA ILE A 434 -4.54 17.90 9.78
C ILE A 434 -5.62 16.88 9.41
N MET A 435 -5.28 15.59 9.51
CA MET A 435 -6.19 14.49 9.20
C MET A 435 -6.69 13.87 10.50
N SER A 436 -7.94 14.15 10.87
CA SER A 436 -8.60 13.62 12.06
C SER A 436 -10.10 13.45 11.83
N LEU A 437 -10.74 12.59 12.61
CA LEU A 437 -12.20 12.43 12.64
C LEU A 437 -12.91 13.78 12.90
N PHE A 438 -12.31 14.65 13.73
CA PHE A 438 -12.91 15.94 14.08
C PHE A 438 -12.95 16.94 12.92
N ASN A 439 -12.21 16.70 11.84
CA ASN A 439 -12.30 17.53 10.65
C ASN A 439 -13.66 17.40 9.95
N TYR A 440 -14.36 16.26 10.07
CA TYR A 440 -15.74 16.13 9.59
C TYR A 440 -16.69 17.10 10.31
N PHE A 441 -16.40 17.39 11.57
CA PHE A 441 -17.14 18.32 12.43
C PHE A 441 -16.50 19.71 12.48
N GLN A 442 -15.67 20.05 11.48
CA GLN A 442 -15.01 21.36 11.37
C GLN A 442 -14.23 21.77 12.65
N VAL A 443 -13.73 20.80 13.42
CA VAL A 443 -13.03 21.03 14.70
C VAL A 443 -13.92 21.76 15.72
N CYS A 444 -15.25 21.62 15.61
CA CYS A 444 -16.22 22.17 16.53
C CYS A 444 -16.83 21.07 17.39
N PHE A 445 -16.63 21.17 18.71
CA PHE A 445 -17.14 20.18 19.66
C PHE A 445 -18.67 20.11 19.70
N LEU A 446 -19.36 21.23 19.51
CA LEU A 446 -20.82 21.30 19.54
C LEU A 446 -21.47 20.48 18.42
N LEU A 447 -20.79 20.30 17.29
CA LEU A 447 -21.28 19.52 16.17
C LEU A 447 -21.21 18.00 16.41
N LEU A 448 -20.53 17.54 17.47
CA LEU A 448 -20.55 16.13 17.87
C LEU A 448 -21.85 15.73 18.60
N TYR A 449 -22.67 16.71 19.00
CA TYR A 449 -23.91 16.50 19.74
C TYR A 449 -25.16 16.48 18.84
N PHE A 450 -25.00 16.82 17.56
CA PHE A 450 -26.02 16.76 16.52
C PHE A 450 -25.75 15.55 15.63
#